data_AF-K9DAD6-F1
#
_entry.id   AF-K9DAD6-F1
#
_cell.length_a   1.000
_cell.length_b   1.000
_cell.length_c   1.000
_cell.angle_alpha   90.00
_cell.angle_beta   90.00
_cell.angle_gamma   90.00
#
_symmetry.space_group_name_H-M   'P 1'
#
loop_
_entity.id
_entity.type
_entity.pdbx_description
1 polymer ?
#
loop_
_entity_poly.entity_id
_entity_poly.type
_entity_poly.pdbx_seq_one_letter_code
_entity_poly.pdbx_strand_id
1 'polypeptide(L)'
;MDMVDNAAAIDRIIESCRALCLDVRWHDVYTLATSVELEEVNPALLRMKVTAACALNDKTLLAALAPEIIDLPDGHPLFYPLVGQIQRSGHGDIGADMLLGRANAAADPRYAVFLRRAISLNRGDEGRTATLEAALNAATNGGWDMKGEPSSHHFPAPLPALMGPPVQIVPAPGLDRRHIDRLTGDTAKFLARMQKPAPGYIVEYANVVVDRHGQIWTPDGKVIVSLGKPIDFNEAGAGGHVAVATSVVAHTKGIYHFMVDHLPRLAFLFQQGADPDVKLLTNAGGKAFERALLDLAGFGPDRLVAVDKPVFVERLLKVVCGFEGMTGWSHMVPMFQTIVNAALAEAARHQVELPPRIYISRAAAARRSMRNEEALEQALAARGVRIYRFEDIPLWHQIALVNSARVIVAPHGAGLAHMLMASADVKIIELLPIAMGTYLLRWNYARLAILRGFEYRAWVEEQFLAVQDDWSITLDEFLAYYDGLALD
;
A
#
# COMPACT_ATOMS: atom_id res chain seq x y z
N MET A 1 -1.40 -37.11 -32.53
CA MET A 1 -1.49 -35.65 -32.65
C MET A 1 -0.50 -35.13 -31.64
N ASP A 2 0.67 -34.69 -32.11
CA ASP A 2 1.87 -34.54 -31.28
C ASP A 2 1.71 -33.45 -30.22
N MET A 3 2.40 -33.60 -29.09
CA MET A 3 2.39 -32.60 -28.00
C MET A 3 2.77 -31.18 -28.46
N VAL A 4 3.53 -31.08 -29.56
CA VAL A 4 3.93 -29.81 -30.19
C VAL A 4 2.74 -29.08 -30.83
N ASP A 5 1.79 -29.80 -31.44
CA ASP A 5 0.59 -29.20 -32.04
C ASP A 5 -0.37 -28.67 -30.96
N ASN A 6 -0.41 -29.32 -29.80
CA ASN A 6 -1.25 -28.90 -28.68
C ASN A 6 -0.72 -27.62 -28.00
N ALA A 7 0.60 -27.51 -27.80
CA ALA A 7 1.22 -26.30 -27.24
C ALA A 7 1.02 -25.07 -28.12
N ALA A 8 1.23 -25.20 -29.43
CA ALA A 8 1.02 -24.10 -30.37
C ALA A 8 -0.46 -23.67 -30.45
N ALA A 9 -1.40 -24.60 -30.26
CA ALA A 9 -2.82 -24.28 -30.18
C ALA A 9 -3.17 -23.49 -28.91
N ILE A 10 -2.63 -23.90 -27.76
CA ILE A 10 -2.82 -23.21 -26.48
C ILE A 10 -2.27 -21.78 -26.54
N ASP A 11 -1.10 -21.57 -27.13
CA ASP A 11 -0.52 -20.22 -27.27
C ASP A 11 -1.39 -19.29 -28.12
N ARG A 12 -1.99 -19.79 -29.20
CA ARG A 12 -2.93 -19.01 -30.02
C ARG A 12 -4.19 -18.62 -29.24
N ILE A 13 -4.68 -19.52 -28.39
CA ILE A 13 -5.83 -19.26 -27.53
C ILE A 13 -5.50 -18.20 -26.49
N ILE A 14 -4.35 -18.31 -25.83
CA ILE A 14 -3.86 -17.31 -24.87
C ILE A 14 -3.78 -15.93 -25.54
N GLU A 15 -3.20 -15.84 -26.73
CA GLU A 15 -3.08 -14.56 -27.44
C GLU A 15 -4.46 -13.97 -27.81
N SER A 16 -5.39 -14.83 -28.23
CA SER A 16 -6.75 -14.42 -28.55
C SER A 16 -7.53 -13.97 -27.30
N CYS A 17 -7.38 -14.66 -26.17
CA CYS A 17 -7.91 -14.25 -24.88
C CYS A 17 -7.32 -12.90 -24.44
N ARG A 18 -6.03 -12.64 -24.70
CA ARG A 18 -5.44 -11.32 -24.41
C ARG A 18 -6.13 -10.23 -25.21
N ALA A 19 -6.33 -10.41 -26.51
CA ALA A 19 -7.04 -9.45 -27.35
C ALA A 19 -8.47 -9.18 -26.82
N LEU A 20 -9.22 -10.23 -26.48
CA LEU A 20 -10.57 -10.11 -25.93
C LEU A 20 -10.60 -9.41 -24.55
N CYS A 21 -9.57 -9.59 -23.71
CA CYS A 21 -9.42 -8.84 -22.47
C CYS A 21 -9.24 -7.34 -22.73
N LEU A 22 -8.53 -6.93 -23.80
CA LEU A 22 -8.39 -5.52 -24.18
C LEU A 22 -9.74 -4.90 -24.54
N ASP A 23 -10.59 -5.69 -25.19
CA ASP A 23 -11.94 -5.27 -25.60
C ASP A 23 -12.99 -5.44 -24.48
N VAL A 24 -12.58 -5.84 -23.27
CA VAL A 24 -13.48 -6.05 -22.11
C VAL A 24 -14.55 -7.12 -22.40
N ARG A 25 -14.27 -8.05 -23.32
CA ARG A 25 -15.19 -9.12 -23.76
C ARG A 25 -15.10 -10.35 -22.85
N TRP A 26 -15.40 -10.18 -21.57
CA TRP A 26 -15.13 -11.18 -20.54
C TRP A 26 -15.85 -12.52 -20.74
N HIS A 27 -17.07 -12.53 -21.27
CA HIS A 27 -17.78 -13.78 -21.57
C HIS A 27 -17.05 -14.59 -22.66
N ASP A 28 -16.53 -13.92 -23.67
CA ASP A 28 -15.75 -14.54 -24.75
C ASP A 28 -14.39 -15.02 -24.25
N VAL A 29 -13.72 -14.24 -23.38
CA VAL A 29 -12.48 -14.67 -22.71
C VAL A 29 -12.71 -15.96 -21.93
N TYR A 30 -13.77 -16.03 -21.11
CA TYR A 30 -14.06 -17.21 -20.31
C TYR A 30 -14.36 -18.43 -21.18
N THR A 31 -15.20 -18.25 -22.20
CA THR A 31 -15.58 -19.31 -23.14
C THR A 31 -14.36 -19.87 -23.87
N LEU A 32 -13.53 -18.99 -24.41
CA LEU A 32 -12.32 -19.37 -25.14
C LEU A 32 -11.27 -20.02 -24.24
N ALA A 33 -11.06 -19.50 -23.03
CA ALA A 33 -10.11 -20.09 -22.08
C ALA A 33 -10.56 -21.47 -21.55
N THR A 34 -11.84 -21.81 -21.71
CA THR A 34 -12.43 -23.11 -21.32
C THR A 34 -12.60 -24.04 -22.52
N SER A 35 -12.30 -23.61 -23.75
CA SER A 35 -12.55 -24.39 -24.96
C SER A 35 -11.56 -25.53 -25.19
N VAL A 36 -10.60 -25.73 -24.29
CA VAL A 36 -9.58 -26.77 -24.37
C VAL A 36 -9.55 -27.55 -23.06
N GLU A 37 -9.73 -28.86 -23.17
CA GLU A 37 -9.47 -29.80 -22.08
C GLU A 37 -7.98 -30.10 -22.02
N LEU A 38 -7.40 -29.99 -20.82
CA LEU A 38 -5.98 -30.23 -20.59
C LEU A 38 -5.82 -31.31 -19.52
N GLU A 39 -4.84 -32.19 -19.70
CA GLU A 39 -4.47 -33.20 -18.70
C GLU A 39 -3.90 -32.54 -17.43
N GLU A 40 -3.22 -31.41 -17.57
CA GLU A 40 -2.70 -30.60 -16.47
C GLU A 40 -3.19 -29.15 -16.56
N VAL A 41 -3.37 -28.51 -15.39
CA VAL A 41 -3.79 -27.11 -15.30
C VAL A 41 -2.77 -26.20 -15.98
N ASN A 42 -3.21 -25.44 -17.00
CA ASN A 42 -2.39 -24.39 -17.58
C ASN A 42 -2.51 -23.08 -16.76
N PRO A 43 -1.40 -22.58 -16.17
CA PRO A 43 -1.42 -21.38 -15.33
C PRO A 43 -1.93 -20.10 -15.98
N ALA A 44 -1.76 -19.94 -17.29
CA ALA A 44 -2.19 -18.74 -18.01
C ALA A 44 -3.71 -18.79 -18.24
N LEU A 45 -4.21 -19.92 -18.74
CA LEU A 45 -5.64 -20.11 -18.98
C LEU A 45 -6.44 -20.04 -17.68
N LEU A 46 -5.99 -20.70 -16.59
CA LEU A 46 -6.69 -20.63 -15.31
C LEU A 46 -6.79 -19.18 -14.78
N ARG A 47 -5.72 -18.39 -14.90
CA ARG A 47 -5.75 -16.96 -14.57
C ARG A 47 -6.76 -16.18 -15.40
N MET A 48 -6.84 -16.47 -16.70
CA MET A 48 -7.81 -15.84 -17.60
C MET A 48 -9.25 -16.21 -17.23
N LYS A 49 -9.54 -17.49 -16.97
CA LYS A 49 -10.86 -17.97 -16.51
C LYS A 49 -11.29 -17.24 -15.23
N VAL A 50 -10.43 -17.23 -14.20
CA VAL A 50 -10.73 -16.56 -12.91
C VAL A 50 -10.93 -15.06 -13.10
N THR A 51 -10.08 -14.41 -13.92
CA THR A 51 -10.20 -12.97 -14.19
C THR A 51 -11.49 -12.63 -14.90
N ALA A 52 -11.86 -13.39 -15.93
CA ALA A 52 -13.11 -13.22 -16.64
C ALA A 52 -14.32 -13.44 -15.73
N ALA A 53 -14.34 -14.53 -14.95
CA ALA A 53 -15.43 -14.83 -14.01
C ALA A 53 -15.58 -13.75 -12.92
N CYS A 54 -14.46 -13.23 -12.39
CA CYS A 54 -14.48 -12.09 -11.45
C CYS A 54 -14.99 -10.81 -12.11
N ALA A 55 -14.62 -10.54 -13.36
CA ALA A 55 -15.06 -9.35 -14.08
C ALA A 55 -16.55 -9.40 -14.46
N LEU A 56 -17.07 -10.59 -14.72
CA LEU A 56 -18.50 -10.85 -14.93
C LEU A 56 -19.31 -10.83 -13.63
N ASN A 57 -18.65 -10.87 -12.47
CA ASN A 57 -19.29 -11.03 -11.16
C ASN A 57 -20.21 -12.27 -11.11
N ASP A 58 -19.80 -13.36 -11.77
CA ASP A 58 -20.60 -14.58 -11.93
C ASP A 58 -20.18 -15.64 -10.90
N LYS A 59 -21.05 -15.84 -9.90
CA LYS A 59 -20.84 -16.81 -8.82
C LYS A 59 -20.79 -18.26 -9.33
N THR A 60 -21.55 -18.59 -10.36
CA THR A 60 -21.63 -19.95 -10.90
C THR A 60 -20.32 -20.31 -11.60
N LEU A 61 -19.78 -19.39 -12.42
CA LEU A 61 -18.49 -19.60 -13.08
C LEU A 61 -17.36 -19.71 -12.06
N LEU A 62 -17.36 -18.89 -11.00
CA LEU A 62 -16.35 -18.97 -9.95
C LEU A 62 -16.42 -20.26 -9.14
N ALA A 63 -17.63 -20.74 -8.83
CA ALA A 63 -17.81 -22.02 -8.15
C ALA A 63 -17.34 -23.21 -9.02
N ALA A 64 -17.56 -23.15 -10.33
CA ALA A 64 -17.10 -24.19 -11.27
C ALA A 64 -15.57 -24.29 -11.35
N LEU A 65 -14.84 -23.19 -11.10
CA LEU A 65 -13.37 -23.17 -11.07
C LEU A 65 -12.78 -23.63 -9.73
N ALA A 66 -13.60 -23.82 -8.67
CA ALA A 66 -13.10 -24.14 -7.34
C ALA A 66 -12.30 -25.46 -7.27
N PRO A 67 -12.76 -26.57 -7.86
CA PRO A 67 -11.99 -27.82 -7.85
C PRO A 67 -10.62 -27.66 -8.52
N GLU A 68 -10.56 -27.04 -9.70
CA GLU A 68 -9.31 -26.80 -10.45
C GLU A 68 -8.30 -25.97 -9.63
N ILE A 69 -8.78 -25.05 -8.78
CA ILE A 69 -7.92 -24.22 -7.91
C ILE A 69 -7.51 -24.96 -6.64
N ILE A 70 -8.42 -25.70 -6.00
CA ILE A 70 -8.17 -26.46 -4.76
C ILE A 70 -7.13 -27.55 -5.03
N ASP A 71 -7.26 -28.25 -6.17
CA ASP A 71 -6.41 -29.37 -6.56
C ASP A 71 -5.01 -28.95 -7.04
N LEU A 72 -4.72 -27.64 -7.12
CA LEU A 72 -3.38 -27.16 -7.40
C LEU A 72 -2.38 -27.70 -6.36
N PRO A 73 -1.20 -28.19 -6.79
CA PRO A 73 -0.19 -28.76 -5.89
C PRO A 73 0.16 -27.87 -4.70
N ASP A 74 0.60 -28.47 -3.59
CA ASP A 74 1.05 -27.73 -2.41
C ASP A 74 2.20 -26.78 -2.73
N GLY A 75 2.08 -25.55 -2.23
CA GLY A 75 3.01 -24.46 -2.53
C GLY A 75 2.83 -23.80 -3.90
N HIS A 76 1.93 -24.28 -4.76
CA HIS A 76 1.77 -23.76 -6.13
C HIS A 76 1.54 -22.23 -6.14
N PRO A 77 2.26 -21.46 -6.99
CA PRO A 77 2.30 -20.01 -6.90
C PRO A 77 0.96 -19.32 -7.23
N LEU A 78 -0.01 -20.03 -7.82
CA LEU A 78 -1.30 -19.44 -8.20
C LEU A 78 -2.36 -19.47 -7.10
N PHE A 79 -2.34 -20.45 -6.20
CA PHE A 79 -3.48 -20.71 -5.33
C PHE A 79 -3.92 -19.46 -4.57
N TYR A 80 -3.01 -18.89 -3.78
CA TYR A 80 -3.27 -17.69 -2.99
C TYR A 80 -3.56 -16.44 -3.84
N PRO A 81 -2.82 -16.13 -4.92
CA PRO A 81 -3.19 -15.06 -5.84
C PRO A 81 -4.62 -15.17 -6.40
N LEU A 82 -5.04 -16.36 -6.85
CA LEU A 82 -6.37 -16.60 -7.40
C LEU A 82 -7.45 -16.47 -6.33
N VAL A 83 -7.30 -17.16 -5.18
CA VAL A 83 -8.22 -17.02 -4.04
C VAL A 83 -8.34 -15.55 -3.61
N GLY A 84 -7.22 -14.84 -3.53
CA GLY A 84 -7.21 -13.43 -3.15
C GLY A 84 -7.89 -12.52 -4.17
N GLN A 85 -7.86 -12.87 -5.46
CA GLN A 85 -8.57 -12.16 -6.53
C GLN A 85 -10.08 -12.37 -6.40
N ILE A 86 -10.52 -13.61 -6.19
CA ILE A 86 -11.93 -13.98 -5.96
C ILE A 86 -12.49 -13.27 -4.71
N GLN A 87 -11.73 -13.25 -3.61
CA GLN A 87 -12.09 -12.50 -2.42
C GLN A 87 -12.21 -10.98 -2.67
N ARG A 88 -11.39 -10.42 -3.57
CA ARG A 88 -11.41 -8.97 -3.90
C ARG A 88 -12.56 -8.59 -4.83
N SER A 89 -13.06 -9.52 -5.64
CA SER A 89 -14.19 -9.28 -6.54
C SER A 89 -15.55 -9.35 -5.85
N GLY A 90 -15.59 -9.61 -4.54
CA GLY A 90 -16.83 -9.64 -3.75
C GLY A 90 -17.32 -11.05 -3.41
N HIS A 91 -16.61 -12.09 -3.84
CA HIS A 91 -16.96 -13.49 -3.61
C HIS A 91 -16.15 -14.08 -2.44
N GLY A 92 -16.27 -13.42 -1.28
CA GLY A 92 -15.52 -13.79 -0.07
C GLY A 92 -15.88 -15.17 0.48
N ASP A 93 -17.10 -15.63 0.23
CA ASP A 93 -17.62 -16.96 0.57
C ASP A 93 -16.92 -18.06 -0.24
N ILE A 94 -16.90 -17.93 -1.58
CA ILE A 94 -16.23 -18.91 -2.46
C ILE A 94 -14.74 -19.00 -2.13
N GLY A 95 -14.07 -17.86 -1.94
CA GLY A 95 -12.67 -17.83 -1.58
C GLY A 95 -12.39 -18.45 -0.20
N ALA A 96 -13.33 -18.38 0.74
CA ALA A 96 -13.23 -19.03 2.03
C ALA A 96 -13.40 -20.55 1.91
N ASP A 97 -14.38 -21.02 1.13
CA ASP A 97 -14.59 -22.44 0.88
C ASP A 97 -13.37 -23.08 0.21
N MET A 98 -12.71 -22.38 -0.73
CA MET A 98 -11.43 -22.83 -1.31
C MET A 98 -10.29 -22.95 -0.29
N LEU A 99 -10.22 -22.03 0.69
CA LEU A 99 -9.21 -22.10 1.76
C LEU A 99 -9.46 -23.26 2.72
N LEU A 100 -10.74 -23.52 3.05
CA LEU A 100 -11.13 -24.59 3.96
C LEU A 100 -11.06 -25.97 3.29
N GLY A 101 -11.31 -26.04 1.98
CA GLY A 101 -11.28 -27.29 1.21
C GLY A 101 -9.87 -27.76 0.81
N ARG A 102 -8.84 -26.94 1.02
CA ARG A 102 -7.47 -27.28 0.63
C ARG A 102 -6.80 -28.22 1.64
N ALA A 103 -6.32 -29.37 1.16
CA ALA A 103 -5.50 -30.29 1.95
C ALA A 103 -4.17 -29.62 2.37
N ASN A 104 -3.67 -29.96 3.57
CA ASN A 104 -2.39 -29.47 4.12
C ASN A 104 -2.19 -27.95 4.13
N ALA A 105 -3.23 -27.14 3.99
CA ALA A 105 -3.11 -25.69 3.85
C ALA A 105 -2.37 -25.04 5.04
N ALA A 106 -2.52 -25.60 6.25
CA ALA A 106 -1.87 -25.14 7.47
C ALA A 106 -0.33 -25.20 7.45
N ALA A 107 0.28 -26.02 6.58
CA ALA A 107 1.73 -26.07 6.43
C ALA A 107 2.29 -24.87 5.63
N ASP A 108 1.44 -24.18 4.86
CA ASP A 108 1.86 -22.99 4.11
C ASP A 108 1.70 -21.73 4.98
N PRO A 109 2.77 -20.95 5.22
CA PRO A 109 2.70 -19.79 6.10
C PRO A 109 1.71 -18.73 5.61
N ARG A 110 1.40 -18.68 4.30
CA ARG A 110 0.44 -17.74 3.72
C ARG A 110 -0.99 -18.04 4.15
N TYR A 111 -1.30 -19.24 4.60
CA TYR A 111 -2.65 -19.66 4.94
C TYR A 111 -3.31 -18.76 5.97
N ALA A 112 -2.61 -18.49 7.07
CA ALA A 112 -3.09 -17.62 8.15
C ALA A 112 -3.44 -16.20 7.66
N VAL A 113 -2.67 -15.65 6.70
CA VAL A 113 -2.92 -14.32 6.12
C VAL A 113 -4.24 -14.31 5.35
N PHE A 114 -4.50 -15.35 4.57
CA PHE A 114 -5.71 -15.45 3.76
C PHE A 114 -6.96 -15.80 4.58
N LEU A 115 -6.81 -16.59 5.65
CA LEU A 115 -7.89 -16.86 6.60
C LEU A 115 -8.34 -15.57 7.32
N ARG A 116 -7.41 -14.75 7.81
CA ARG A 116 -7.75 -13.44 8.44
C ARG A 116 -8.60 -12.57 7.52
N ARG A 117 -8.25 -12.56 6.24
CA ARG A 117 -9.02 -11.86 5.22
C ARG A 117 -10.40 -12.48 5.00
N ALA A 118 -10.46 -13.80 4.88
CA ALA A 118 -11.70 -14.55 4.71
C ALA A 118 -12.68 -14.27 5.87
N ILE A 119 -12.21 -14.26 7.12
CA ILE A 119 -13.01 -13.90 8.31
C ILE A 119 -13.63 -12.52 8.15
N SER A 120 -12.83 -11.52 7.77
CA SER A 120 -13.33 -10.15 7.58
C SER A 120 -14.39 -10.05 6.48
N LEU A 121 -14.31 -10.87 5.44
CA LEU A 121 -15.24 -10.86 4.30
C LEU A 121 -16.51 -11.67 4.57
N ASN A 122 -16.53 -12.53 5.60
CA ASN A 122 -17.62 -13.45 5.90
C ASN A 122 -18.35 -13.13 7.22
N ARG A 123 -18.16 -11.94 7.80
CA ARG A 123 -18.78 -11.52 9.08
C ARG A 123 -20.31 -11.64 9.16
N GLY A 124 -21.00 -11.79 8.02
CA GLY A 124 -22.45 -12.04 7.96
C GLY A 124 -22.86 -13.50 8.05
N ASP A 125 -21.92 -14.44 8.09
CA ASP A 125 -22.15 -15.88 8.22
C ASP A 125 -21.37 -16.40 9.45
N GLU A 126 -22.08 -16.57 10.56
CA GLU A 126 -21.49 -16.98 11.84
C GLU A 126 -20.83 -18.36 11.78
N GLY A 127 -21.46 -19.31 11.08
CA GLY A 127 -20.95 -20.68 10.96
C GLY A 127 -19.65 -20.77 10.17
N ARG A 128 -19.59 -20.08 9.02
CA ARG A 128 -18.34 -20.00 8.23
C ARG A 128 -17.28 -19.22 8.99
N THR A 129 -17.64 -18.13 9.66
CA THR A 129 -16.70 -17.33 10.44
C THR A 129 -16.07 -18.16 11.55
N ALA A 130 -16.86 -18.90 12.34
CA ALA A 130 -16.35 -19.78 13.39
C ALA A 130 -15.41 -20.86 12.84
N THR A 131 -15.73 -21.43 11.66
CA THR A 131 -14.89 -22.44 11.00
C THR A 131 -13.55 -21.84 10.57
N LEU A 132 -13.56 -20.64 9.98
CA LEU A 132 -12.36 -19.92 9.58
C LEU A 132 -11.50 -19.49 10.78
N GLU A 133 -12.12 -19.05 11.87
CA GLU A 133 -11.43 -18.70 13.12
C GLU A 133 -10.76 -19.92 13.75
N ALA A 134 -11.44 -21.07 13.80
CA ALA A 134 -10.84 -22.32 14.28
C ALA A 134 -9.64 -22.74 13.42
N ALA A 135 -9.76 -22.68 12.09
CA ALA A 135 -8.67 -22.97 11.16
C ALA A 135 -7.48 -22.00 11.35
N LEU A 136 -7.76 -20.71 11.58
CA LEU A 136 -6.74 -19.69 11.80
C LEU A 136 -6.03 -19.91 13.14
N ASN A 137 -6.77 -20.26 14.18
CA ASN A 137 -6.20 -20.53 15.50
C ASN A 137 -5.28 -21.75 15.46
N ALA A 138 -5.69 -22.82 14.77
CA ALA A 138 -4.85 -23.98 14.52
C ALA A 138 -3.59 -23.62 13.72
N ALA A 139 -3.73 -22.87 12.62
CA ALA A 139 -2.61 -22.43 11.78
C ALA A 139 -1.63 -21.47 12.48
N THR A 140 -2.04 -20.85 13.60
CA THR A 140 -1.21 -19.92 14.38
C THR A 140 -0.82 -20.49 15.75
N ASN A 141 -1.10 -21.77 16.01
CA ASN A 141 -0.84 -22.43 17.29
C ASN A 141 -1.42 -21.64 18.49
N GLY A 142 -2.66 -21.14 18.39
CA GLY A 142 -3.26 -20.33 19.46
C GLY A 142 -2.92 -18.83 19.41
N GLY A 143 -1.98 -18.42 18.56
CA GLY A 143 -1.47 -17.05 18.53
C GLY A 143 -2.50 -16.02 18.04
N TRP A 144 -3.52 -16.44 17.28
CA TRP A 144 -4.61 -15.57 16.86
C TRP A 144 -5.44 -15.02 18.02
N ASP A 145 -5.69 -15.84 19.04
CA ASP A 145 -6.49 -15.46 20.20
C ASP A 145 -5.73 -14.59 21.20
N MET A 146 -4.40 -14.47 21.04
CA MET A 146 -3.57 -13.64 21.90
C MET A 146 -3.79 -12.15 21.63
N LYS A 147 -4.37 -11.48 22.61
CA LYS A 147 -4.55 -10.03 22.61
C LYS A 147 -3.36 -9.36 23.30
N GLY A 148 -2.92 -8.23 22.76
CA GLY A 148 -1.97 -7.37 23.47
C GLY A 148 -2.69 -6.62 24.58
N GLU A 149 -2.00 -6.36 25.67
CA GLU A 149 -2.53 -5.60 26.80
C GLU A 149 -2.54 -4.11 26.46
N PRO A 150 -3.59 -3.34 26.78
CA PRO A 150 -3.55 -1.89 26.60
C PRO A 150 -2.35 -1.30 27.35
N SER A 151 -1.52 -0.52 26.65
CA SER A 151 -0.35 0.09 27.29
C SER A 151 -0.75 1.31 28.14
N SER A 152 0.14 1.76 29.03
CA SER A 152 0.01 3.03 29.74
C SER A 152 0.13 4.27 28.84
N HIS A 153 0.54 4.10 27.58
CA HIS A 153 0.57 5.18 26.59
C HIS A 153 -0.81 5.31 25.96
N HIS A 154 -1.39 6.50 26.08
CA HIS A 154 -2.74 6.77 25.60
C HIS A 154 -2.72 7.55 24.29
N PHE A 155 -3.74 7.32 23.47
CA PHE A 155 -3.90 8.10 22.25
C PHE A 155 -4.36 9.52 22.58
N PRO A 156 -3.83 10.55 21.91
CA PRO A 156 -4.27 11.92 22.15
C PRO A 156 -5.75 12.06 21.77
N ALA A 157 -6.57 12.48 22.73
CA ALA A 157 -8.02 12.64 22.55
C ALA A 157 -8.52 13.95 23.18
N PRO A 158 -9.54 14.61 22.58
CA PRO A 158 -9.97 14.51 21.18
C PRO A 158 -9.07 15.35 20.27
N LEU A 159 -8.83 14.87 19.05
CA LEU A 159 -8.12 15.64 18.04
C LEU A 159 -9.14 16.33 17.11
N PRO A 160 -9.08 17.66 16.91
CA PRO A 160 -9.94 18.31 15.93
C PRO A 160 -9.62 17.76 14.53
N ALA A 161 -10.64 17.38 13.76
CA ALA A 161 -10.44 16.95 12.39
C ALA A 161 -9.95 18.13 11.55
N LEU A 162 -8.65 18.19 11.26
CA LEU A 162 -8.18 18.98 10.14
C LEU A 162 -8.72 18.31 8.88
N MET A 163 -9.74 18.93 8.29
CA MET A 163 -10.31 18.55 7.00
C MET A 163 -10.01 19.68 6.03
N GLY A 164 -9.21 19.38 5.00
CA GLY A 164 -8.90 20.32 3.93
C GLY A 164 -10.10 20.69 3.07
N PRO A 165 -9.90 21.62 2.14
CA PRO A 165 -10.90 21.88 1.11
C PRO A 165 -11.21 20.58 0.33
N PRO A 166 -12.39 20.48 -0.30
CA PRO A 166 -12.70 19.36 -1.17
C PRO A 166 -11.62 19.19 -2.25
N VAL A 167 -11.15 17.95 -2.42
CA VAL A 167 -10.24 17.60 -3.51
C VAL A 167 -10.93 17.84 -4.85
N GLN A 168 -10.22 18.40 -5.81
CA GLN A 168 -10.76 18.68 -7.14
C GLN A 168 -10.34 17.59 -8.13
N ILE A 169 -11.33 16.99 -8.79
CA ILE A 169 -11.11 16.06 -9.92
C ILE A 169 -11.22 16.89 -11.20
N VAL A 170 -10.15 16.94 -11.97
CA VAL A 170 -10.06 17.67 -13.24
C VAL A 170 -9.88 16.64 -14.35
N PRO A 171 -10.96 16.26 -15.06
CA PRO A 171 -10.87 15.22 -16.07
C PRO A 171 -10.19 15.74 -17.34
N ALA A 172 -9.28 14.94 -17.90
CA ALA A 172 -8.78 15.15 -19.25
C ALA A 172 -9.91 15.01 -20.29
N PRO A 173 -9.78 15.62 -21.48
CA PRO A 173 -10.74 15.44 -22.56
C PRO A 173 -10.96 13.96 -22.89
N GLY A 174 -12.24 13.56 -22.97
CA GLY A 174 -12.61 12.18 -23.30
C GLY A 174 -12.55 11.17 -22.16
N LEU A 175 -12.17 11.57 -20.93
CA LEU A 175 -12.22 10.70 -19.76
C LEU A 175 -13.63 10.16 -19.52
N ASP A 176 -13.79 8.84 -19.43
CA ASP A 176 -15.09 8.25 -19.11
C ASP A 176 -15.61 8.72 -17.73
N ARG A 177 -16.87 9.16 -17.70
CA ARG A 177 -17.55 9.68 -16.51
C ARG A 177 -17.53 8.69 -15.34
N ARG A 178 -17.49 7.38 -15.60
CA ARG A 178 -17.38 6.33 -14.58
C ARG A 178 -16.21 6.54 -13.62
N HIS A 179 -15.08 7.06 -14.14
CA HIS A 179 -13.88 7.30 -13.34
C HIS A 179 -14.13 8.44 -12.34
N ILE A 180 -14.76 9.51 -12.80
CA ILE A 180 -15.12 10.68 -11.99
C ILE A 180 -16.09 10.27 -10.88
N ASP A 181 -17.15 9.54 -11.24
CA ASP A 181 -18.17 9.11 -10.28
C ASP A 181 -17.57 8.15 -9.24
N ARG A 182 -16.66 7.26 -9.66
CA ARG A 182 -15.96 6.35 -8.75
C ARG A 182 -15.06 7.08 -7.77
N LEU A 183 -14.21 8.01 -8.23
CA LEU A 183 -13.32 8.78 -7.37
C LEU A 183 -14.09 9.70 -6.42
N THR A 184 -15.19 10.28 -6.88
CA THR A 184 -16.12 11.08 -6.06
C THR A 184 -16.73 10.21 -4.96
N GLY A 185 -17.24 9.03 -5.30
CA GLY A 185 -17.80 8.09 -4.33
C GLY A 185 -16.77 7.59 -3.31
N ASP A 186 -15.54 7.29 -3.73
CA ASP A 186 -14.46 6.88 -2.83
C ASP A 186 -14.02 8.03 -1.90
N THR A 187 -14.08 9.28 -2.37
CA THR A 187 -13.85 10.49 -1.55
C THR A 187 -14.94 10.65 -0.50
N ALA A 188 -16.21 10.56 -0.88
CA ALA A 188 -17.35 10.68 0.05
C ALA A 188 -17.29 9.61 1.16
N LYS A 189 -17.01 8.35 0.80
CA LYS A 189 -16.81 7.26 1.77
C LYS A 189 -15.65 7.54 2.72
N PHE A 190 -14.55 8.06 2.19
CA PHE A 190 -13.39 8.42 3.02
C PHE A 190 -13.74 9.55 4.01
N LEU A 191 -14.36 10.63 3.55
CA LEU A 191 -14.79 11.75 4.40
C LEU A 191 -15.76 11.30 5.49
N ALA A 192 -16.77 10.51 5.15
CA ALA A 192 -17.72 9.97 6.13
C ALA A 192 -17.01 9.15 7.22
N ARG A 193 -16.00 8.37 6.85
CA ARG A 193 -15.17 7.62 7.80
C ARG A 193 -14.30 8.53 8.68
N MET A 194 -13.78 9.62 8.14
CA MET A 194 -12.94 10.57 8.88
C MET A 194 -13.74 11.53 9.79
N GLN A 195 -15.06 11.64 9.63
CA GLN A 195 -15.91 12.46 10.53
C GLN A 195 -16.01 11.90 11.95
N LYS A 196 -15.85 10.57 12.10
CA LYS A 196 -15.82 9.87 13.39
C LYS A 196 -14.67 8.86 13.37
N PRO A 197 -13.41 9.33 13.38
CA PRO A 197 -12.27 8.44 13.26
C PRO A 197 -12.20 7.54 14.49
N ALA A 198 -11.98 6.24 14.27
CA ALA A 198 -11.61 5.36 15.36
C ALA A 198 -10.24 5.82 15.88
N PRO A 199 -10.10 6.11 17.19
CA PRO A 199 -8.81 6.52 17.72
C PRO A 199 -7.82 5.37 17.57
N GLY A 200 -6.57 5.71 17.29
CA GLY A 200 -5.49 4.74 17.42
C GLY A 200 -5.36 4.30 18.88
N TYR A 201 -4.71 3.18 19.13
CA TYR A 201 -4.35 2.75 20.49
C TYR A 201 -3.03 2.00 20.48
N ILE A 202 -2.42 1.88 21.64
CA ILE A 202 -1.14 1.19 21.81
C ILE A 202 -1.40 -0.05 22.65
N VAL A 203 -0.98 -1.21 22.11
CA VAL A 203 -0.96 -2.47 22.82
C VAL A 203 0.47 -2.89 23.11
N GLU A 204 0.64 -3.55 24.24
CA GLU A 204 1.90 -4.16 24.67
C GLU A 204 1.78 -5.67 24.56
N TYR A 205 2.78 -6.30 23.94
CA TYR A 205 2.95 -7.75 23.96
C TYR A 205 4.16 -8.10 24.81
N ALA A 206 3.95 -8.97 25.80
CA ALA A 206 5.00 -9.44 26.68
C ALA A 206 5.71 -10.67 26.12
N ASN A 207 7.05 -10.70 26.23
CA ASN A 207 7.91 -11.84 25.91
C ASN A 207 7.65 -12.41 24.52
N VAL A 208 7.80 -11.56 23.50
CA VAL A 208 7.59 -11.94 22.09
C VAL A 208 8.89 -11.89 21.30
N VAL A 209 8.85 -12.46 20.11
CA VAL A 209 9.94 -12.46 19.15
C VAL A 209 9.47 -11.73 17.89
N VAL A 210 10.35 -10.89 17.33
CA VAL A 210 10.12 -10.16 16.06
C VAL A 210 11.18 -10.58 15.04
N ASP A 211 10.77 -11.06 13.86
CA ASP A 211 11.71 -11.41 12.77
C ASP A 211 11.97 -10.23 11.82
N ARG A 212 12.91 -10.45 10.90
CA ARG A 212 13.23 -9.59 9.75
C ARG A 212 12.06 -9.29 8.81
N HIS A 213 10.94 -9.98 8.93
CA HIS A 213 9.74 -9.74 8.12
C HIS A 213 8.72 -8.87 8.86
N GLY A 214 8.85 -8.71 10.18
CA GLY A 214 7.89 -8.01 11.04
C GLY A 214 6.80 -8.94 11.59
N GLN A 215 7.00 -10.27 11.51
CA GLN A 215 6.13 -11.24 12.17
C GLN A 215 6.36 -11.17 13.68
N ILE A 216 5.31 -11.51 14.45
CA ILE A 216 5.35 -11.49 15.91
C ILE A 216 4.86 -12.86 16.39
N TRP A 217 5.66 -13.53 17.21
CA TRP A 217 5.29 -14.81 17.81
C TRP A 217 5.91 -14.94 19.21
N THR A 218 5.43 -15.88 19.99
CA THR A 218 5.98 -16.18 21.32
C THR A 218 7.09 -17.23 21.22
N PRO A 219 8.01 -17.32 22.20
CA PRO A 219 9.05 -18.36 22.23
C PRO A 219 8.52 -19.80 22.19
N ASP A 220 7.30 -20.05 22.67
CA ASP A 220 6.61 -21.36 22.59
C ASP A 220 5.91 -21.60 21.24
N GLY A 221 6.13 -20.74 20.25
CA GLY A 221 5.73 -20.94 18.86
C GLY A 221 4.30 -20.51 18.51
N LYS A 222 3.67 -19.62 19.29
CA LYS A 222 2.34 -19.08 18.98
C LYS A 222 2.46 -17.83 18.11
N VAL A 223 1.86 -17.84 16.92
CA VAL A 223 2.03 -16.78 15.92
C VAL A 223 0.96 -15.69 16.07
N ILE A 224 1.32 -14.57 16.68
CA ILE A 224 0.45 -13.42 16.93
C ILE A 224 0.23 -12.61 15.64
N VAL A 225 1.30 -12.33 14.89
CA VAL A 225 1.25 -11.62 13.61
C VAL A 225 2.02 -12.44 12.56
N SER A 226 1.29 -12.98 11.59
CA SER A 226 1.87 -13.62 10.40
C SER A 226 1.80 -12.69 9.20
N LEU A 227 2.87 -12.67 8.41
CA LEU A 227 2.96 -11.99 7.12
C LEU A 227 3.14 -13.00 5.97
N GLY A 228 2.84 -14.27 6.23
CA GLY A 228 2.91 -15.32 5.22
C GLY A 228 4.34 -15.73 4.88
N LYS A 229 5.29 -15.54 5.80
CA LYS A 229 6.69 -15.92 5.62
C LYS A 229 7.02 -17.10 6.55
N PRO A 230 7.87 -18.04 6.11
CA PRO A 230 8.33 -19.12 6.99
C PRO A 230 8.94 -18.57 8.28
N ILE A 231 8.67 -19.24 9.40
CA ILE A 231 9.23 -18.91 10.72
C ILE A 231 10.09 -20.09 11.16
N ASP A 232 11.35 -19.84 11.53
CA ASP A 232 12.17 -20.80 12.25
C ASP A 232 12.08 -20.52 13.75
N PHE A 233 11.27 -21.31 14.45
CA PHE A 233 11.04 -21.14 15.88
C PHE A 233 12.29 -21.41 16.73
N ASN A 234 13.30 -22.12 16.19
CA ASN A 234 14.53 -22.42 16.93
C ASN A 234 15.46 -21.20 17.04
N GLU A 235 15.26 -20.17 16.22
CA GLU A 235 16.07 -18.94 16.24
C GLU A 235 15.51 -17.86 17.17
N ALA A 236 14.58 -18.19 18.08
CA ALA A 236 14.02 -17.24 19.03
C ALA A 236 15.13 -16.53 19.84
N GLY A 237 15.28 -15.22 19.63
CA GLY A 237 16.31 -14.41 20.30
C GLY A 237 17.72 -14.50 19.69
N ALA A 238 17.91 -15.19 18.57
CA ALA A 238 19.20 -15.30 17.89
C ALA A 238 19.75 -13.94 17.39
N GLY A 239 18.88 -12.95 17.19
CA GLY A 239 19.22 -11.56 16.88
C GLY A 239 19.48 -10.68 18.11
N GLY A 240 19.37 -11.24 19.32
CA GLY A 240 19.58 -10.54 20.58
C GLY A 240 18.30 -10.33 21.39
N HIS A 241 18.46 -9.57 22.48
CA HIS A 241 17.47 -9.35 23.52
C HIS A 241 17.25 -7.85 23.76
N VAL A 242 15.99 -7.42 23.78
CA VAL A 242 15.61 -6.01 24.01
C VAL A 242 14.52 -5.94 25.08
N ALA A 243 14.71 -5.09 26.09
CA ALA A 243 13.71 -4.92 27.16
C ALA A 243 12.40 -4.30 26.64
N VAL A 244 12.48 -3.12 26.02
CA VAL A 244 11.30 -2.43 25.46
C VAL A 244 11.58 -1.99 24.03
N ALA A 245 10.68 -2.33 23.11
CA ALA A 245 10.81 -1.95 21.71
C ALA A 245 9.49 -1.60 21.05
N THR A 246 9.57 -0.84 19.96
CA THR A 246 8.54 -0.77 18.92
C THR A 246 9.16 -1.21 17.60
N SER A 247 8.35 -1.62 16.63
CA SER A 247 8.84 -2.15 15.36
C SER A 247 8.33 -1.37 14.16
N VAL A 248 9.26 -1.00 13.28
CA VAL A 248 8.98 -0.54 11.91
C VAL A 248 9.52 -1.53 10.87
N VAL A 249 9.86 -2.75 11.30
CA VAL A 249 10.24 -3.83 10.40
C VAL A 249 9.06 -4.13 9.47
N ALA A 250 9.29 -4.04 8.18
CA ALA A 250 8.25 -4.28 7.18
C ALA A 250 8.80 -5.00 5.95
N HIS A 251 7.91 -5.75 5.28
CA HIS A 251 8.22 -6.36 3.99
C HIS A 251 8.17 -5.34 2.84
N THR A 252 7.36 -4.29 2.96
CA THR A 252 7.20 -3.24 1.94
C THR A 252 8.29 -2.18 2.08
N LYS A 253 9.18 -2.10 1.10
CA LYS A 253 10.38 -1.24 1.14
C LYS A 253 10.24 0.10 0.40
N GLY A 254 9.01 0.57 0.19
CA GLY A 254 8.74 1.81 -0.53
C GLY A 254 8.62 3.00 0.43
N ILE A 255 9.19 4.15 0.06
CA ILE A 255 9.18 5.36 0.91
C ILE A 255 7.77 5.78 1.33
N TYR A 256 6.76 5.57 0.48
CA TYR A 256 5.35 5.79 0.83
C TYR A 256 4.96 5.06 2.12
N HIS A 257 5.23 3.76 2.23
CA HIS A 257 4.84 2.96 3.39
C HIS A 257 5.58 3.43 4.65
N PHE A 258 6.85 3.80 4.50
CA PHE A 258 7.60 4.34 5.64
C PHE A 258 7.04 5.68 6.12
N MET A 259 6.81 6.63 5.21
CA MET A 259 6.31 7.95 5.55
C MET A 259 4.84 7.96 6.01
N VAL A 260 4.01 7.09 5.45
CA VAL A 260 2.55 7.10 5.67
C VAL A 260 2.11 6.08 6.70
N ASP A 261 2.75 4.90 6.76
CA ASP A 261 2.32 3.83 7.68
C ASP A 261 3.19 3.77 8.95
N HIS A 262 4.47 4.14 8.88
CA HIS A 262 5.41 4.00 10.00
C HIS A 262 5.68 5.31 10.76
N LEU A 263 6.04 6.40 10.07
CA LEU A 263 6.35 7.67 10.74
C LEU A 263 5.18 8.21 11.60
N PRO A 264 3.91 8.19 11.15
CA PRO A 264 2.79 8.62 11.99
C PRO A 264 2.67 7.79 13.28
N ARG A 265 2.94 6.49 13.20
CA ARG A 265 2.94 5.59 14.36
C ARG A 265 4.05 5.93 15.35
N LEU A 266 5.24 6.23 14.86
CA LEU A 266 6.33 6.71 15.72
C LEU A 266 5.98 8.04 16.36
N ALA A 267 5.39 8.97 15.60
CA ALA A 267 4.96 10.27 16.12
C ALA A 267 3.93 10.10 17.25
N PHE A 268 2.94 9.19 17.10
CA PHE A 268 2.02 8.84 18.18
C PHE A 268 2.74 8.33 19.42
N LEU A 269 3.60 7.33 19.25
CA LEU A 269 4.22 6.66 20.38
C LEU A 269 5.10 7.64 21.18
N PHE A 270 5.97 8.38 20.50
CA PHE A 270 6.97 9.22 21.15
C PHE A 270 6.44 10.57 21.64
N GLN A 271 5.34 11.09 21.09
CA GLN A 271 4.71 12.29 21.67
C GLN A 271 3.98 12.02 22.99
N GLN A 272 3.67 10.77 23.30
CA GLN A 272 2.96 10.40 24.53
C GLN A 272 3.94 10.07 25.67
N GLY A 273 5.18 10.53 25.58
CA GLY A 273 6.19 10.33 26.61
C GLY A 273 6.70 8.89 26.66
N ALA A 274 6.70 8.17 25.53
CA ALA A 274 7.36 6.87 25.47
C ALA A 274 8.81 6.99 25.96
N ASP A 275 9.20 6.01 26.76
CA ASP A 275 10.48 5.98 27.45
C ASP A 275 11.63 6.25 26.44
N PRO A 276 12.58 7.15 26.75
CA PRO A 276 13.78 7.32 25.93
C PRO A 276 14.52 6.00 25.63
N ASP A 277 14.37 4.98 26.48
CA ASP A 277 14.99 3.67 26.31
C ASP A 277 14.26 2.75 25.31
N VAL A 278 13.04 3.09 24.86
CA VAL A 278 12.33 2.30 23.84
C VAL A 278 13.18 2.24 22.58
N LYS A 279 13.60 1.03 22.21
CA LYS A 279 14.33 0.77 20.96
C LYS A 279 13.39 0.67 19.77
N LEU A 280 13.89 1.08 18.61
CA LEU A 280 13.20 0.95 17.34
C LEU A 280 13.80 -0.22 16.54
N LEU A 281 13.01 -1.28 16.36
CA LEU A 281 13.39 -2.39 15.50
C LEU A 281 13.22 -1.97 14.03
N THR A 282 14.29 -2.10 13.25
CA THR A 282 14.35 -1.75 11.82
C THR A 282 14.83 -2.93 10.99
N ASN A 283 14.50 -2.99 9.69
CA ASN A 283 15.07 -4.04 8.83
C ASN A 283 16.59 -3.92 8.73
N ALA A 284 17.32 -5.02 8.98
CA ALA A 284 18.72 -5.08 8.58
C ALA A 284 18.84 -4.96 7.06
N GLY A 285 19.73 -4.07 6.58
CA GLY A 285 19.80 -3.74 5.15
C GLY A 285 18.54 -3.03 4.62
N GLY A 286 17.84 -2.28 5.49
CA GLY A 286 16.76 -1.37 5.08
C GLY A 286 17.22 -0.36 4.04
N LYS A 287 16.26 0.27 3.34
CA LYS A 287 16.60 1.25 2.31
C LYS A 287 17.24 2.49 2.95
N ALA A 288 18.17 3.14 2.24
CA ALA A 288 18.88 4.31 2.76
C ALA A 288 17.96 5.45 3.21
N PHE A 289 16.80 5.62 2.56
CA PHE A 289 15.81 6.64 2.97
C PHE A 289 15.20 6.36 4.35
N GLU A 290 15.09 5.09 4.78
CA GLU A 290 14.52 4.73 6.09
C GLU A 290 15.43 5.26 7.19
N ARG A 291 16.74 4.98 7.08
CA ARG A 291 17.74 5.50 8.01
C ARG A 291 17.79 7.03 7.98
N ALA A 292 17.81 7.63 6.79
CA ALA A 292 17.84 9.08 6.66
C ALA A 292 16.60 9.78 7.27
N LEU A 293 15.39 9.21 7.12
CA LEU A 293 14.18 9.73 7.78
C LEU A 293 14.28 9.62 9.30
N LEU A 294 14.79 8.49 9.82
CA LEU A 294 14.96 8.27 11.25
C LEU A 294 16.00 9.21 11.86
N ASP A 295 17.10 9.47 11.15
CA ASP A 295 18.12 10.44 11.56
C ASP A 295 17.54 11.86 11.65
N LEU A 296 16.82 12.29 10.60
CA LEU A 296 16.13 13.59 10.60
C LEU A 296 15.06 13.68 11.70
N ALA A 297 14.45 12.55 12.08
CA ALA A 297 13.49 12.47 13.18
C ALA A 297 14.14 12.40 14.57
N GLY A 298 15.47 12.39 14.66
CA GLY A 298 16.22 12.39 15.91
C GLY A 298 16.48 10.99 16.51
N PHE A 299 16.27 9.92 15.75
CA PHE A 299 16.60 8.56 16.20
C PHE A 299 18.07 8.23 15.90
N GLY A 300 18.93 8.45 16.90
CA GLY A 300 20.34 8.07 16.85
C GLY A 300 20.57 6.56 16.73
N PRO A 301 21.79 6.13 16.34
CA PRO A 301 22.11 4.72 16.12
C PRO A 301 21.94 3.85 17.38
N ASP A 302 22.09 4.44 18.57
CA ASP A 302 21.88 3.82 19.88
C ASP A 302 20.41 3.47 20.15
N ARG A 303 19.47 4.10 19.44
CA ARG A 303 18.03 3.82 19.51
C ARG A 303 17.58 2.73 18.56
N LEU A 304 18.39 2.35 17.58
CA LEU A 304 18.01 1.44 16.51
C LEU A 304 18.55 0.02 16.76
N VAL A 305 17.71 -0.97 16.49
CA VAL A 305 18.11 -2.38 16.48
C VAL A 305 17.80 -2.95 15.09
N ALA A 306 18.85 -3.24 14.33
CA ALA A 306 18.72 -3.83 12.99
C ALA A 306 18.38 -5.32 13.12
N VAL A 307 17.23 -5.72 12.60
CA VAL A 307 16.70 -7.09 12.67
C VAL A 307 17.06 -7.84 11.39
N ASP A 308 18.09 -8.69 11.47
CA ASP A 308 18.46 -9.69 10.47
C ASP A 308 18.00 -11.10 10.89
N LYS A 309 18.11 -11.39 12.18
CA LYS A 309 17.65 -12.59 12.88
C LYS A 309 16.54 -12.26 13.87
N PRO A 310 15.75 -13.25 14.35
CA PRO A 310 14.69 -12.98 15.30
C PRO A 310 15.19 -12.39 16.62
N VAL A 311 14.63 -11.24 17.00
CA VAL A 311 14.97 -10.52 18.25
C VAL A 311 13.91 -10.82 19.29
N PHE A 312 14.33 -11.21 20.49
CA PHE A 312 13.43 -11.34 21.63
C PHE A 312 13.19 -9.96 22.26
N VAL A 313 11.94 -9.68 22.58
CA VAL A 313 11.47 -8.41 23.15
C VAL A 313 10.61 -8.70 24.38
N GLU A 314 11.04 -8.24 25.56
CA GLU A 314 10.27 -8.43 26.80
C GLU A 314 8.95 -7.67 26.73
N ARG A 315 8.96 -6.44 26.19
CA ARG A 315 7.78 -5.57 26.04
C ARG A 315 7.75 -4.92 24.66
N LEU A 316 6.94 -5.44 23.75
CA LEU A 316 6.76 -4.89 22.42
C LEU A 316 5.55 -3.94 22.38
N LEU A 317 5.81 -2.64 22.23
CA LEU A 317 4.79 -1.62 22.03
C LEU A 317 4.40 -1.58 20.55
N LYS A 318 3.12 -1.82 20.26
CA LYS A 318 2.57 -1.80 18.91
C LYS A 318 1.44 -0.79 18.83
N VAL A 319 1.63 0.21 17.97
CA VAL A 319 0.58 1.17 17.63
C VAL A 319 -0.39 0.52 16.65
N VAL A 320 -1.67 0.48 17.02
CA VAL A 320 -2.77 -0.02 16.19
C VAL A 320 -3.59 1.17 15.70
N CYS A 321 -3.35 1.58 14.47
CA CYS A 321 -4.13 2.61 13.79
C CYS A 321 -4.12 2.44 12.27
N GLY A 322 -5.21 2.85 11.63
CA GLY A 322 -5.31 3.05 10.18
C GLY A 322 -5.01 4.50 9.79
N PHE A 323 -5.46 4.90 8.59
CA PHE A 323 -5.42 6.30 8.12
C PHE A 323 -6.12 7.27 9.09
N GLU A 324 -7.13 6.77 9.80
CA GLU A 324 -7.89 7.47 10.84
C GLU A 324 -6.98 8.02 11.94
N GLY A 325 -5.86 7.34 12.24
CA GLY A 325 -4.89 7.83 13.21
C GLY A 325 -4.37 9.22 12.82
N MET A 326 -4.16 9.46 11.53
CA MET A 326 -3.62 10.72 11.03
C MET A 326 -4.62 11.89 11.06
N THR A 327 -5.86 11.68 11.52
CA THR A 327 -6.82 12.76 11.73
C THR A 327 -6.34 13.69 12.84
N GLY A 328 -6.48 14.99 12.62
CA GLY A 328 -6.04 16.02 13.57
C GLY A 328 -4.52 16.08 13.74
N TRP A 329 -3.84 16.40 12.64
CA TRP A 329 -2.39 16.47 12.42
C TRP A 329 -1.52 17.07 13.54
N SER A 330 -2.09 17.86 14.47
CA SER A 330 -1.35 18.55 15.54
C SER A 330 -0.46 17.64 16.39
N HIS A 331 -0.93 16.42 16.70
CA HIS A 331 -0.16 15.41 17.44
C HIS A 331 0.93 14.71 16.61
N MET A 332 1.10 15.04 15.33
CA MET A 332 2.23 14.60 14.52
C MET A 332 3.24 15.72 14.32
N VAL A 333 2.80 16.98 14.42
CA VAL A 333 3.59 18.17 14.14
C VAL A 333 4.96 18.13 14.83
N PRO A 334 5.13 17.86 16.14
CA PRO A 334 6.46 17.84 16.76
C PRO A 334 7.50 16.96 16.05
N MET A 335 7.16 15.72 15.67
CA MET A 335 8.10 14.82 14.99
C MET A 335 8.36 15.28 13.55
N PHE A 336 7.30 15.62 12.80
CA PHE A 336 7.43 16.05 11.41
C PHE A 336 8.17 17.40 11.30
N GLN A 337 7.96 18.31 12.25
CA GLN A 337 8.69 19.58 12.35
C GLN A 337 10.16 19.37 12.68
N THR A 338 10.49 18.37 13.51
CA THR A 338 11.89 17.98 13.77
C THR A 338 12.57 17.55 12.46
N ILE A 339 11.92 16.69 11.68
CA ILE A 339 12.41 16.24 10.37
C ILE A 339 12.59 17.42 9.41
N VAL A 340 11.58 18.29 9.29
CA VAL A 340 11.60 19.48 8.43
C VAL A 340 12.71 20.44 8.85
N ASN A 341 12.85 20.74 10.14
CA ASN A 341 13.88 21.66 10.64
C ASN A 341 15.29 21.13 10.34
N ALA A 342 15.53 19.84 10.55
CA ALA A 342 16.80 19.22 10.21
C ALA A 342 17.07 19.29 8.70
N ALA A 343 16.06 19.06 7.86
CA ALA A 343 16.17 19.17 6.41
C ALA A 343 16.45 20.60 5.93
N LEU A 344 15.78 21.61 6.51
CA LEU A 344 16.01 23.02 6.20
C LEU A 344 17.38 23.51 6.68
N ALA A 345 17.87 23.01 7.82
CA ALA A 345 19.22 23.30 8.30
C ALA A 345 20.28 22.77 7.33
N GLU A 346 20.11 21.55 6.82
CA GLU A 346 20.98 20.97 5.79
C GLU A 346 20.91 21.75 4.48
N ALA A 347 19.71 22.19 4.08
CA ALA A 347 19.53 23.04 2.91
C ALA A 347 20.26 24.39 3.04
N ALA A 348 20.16 25.04 4.20
CA ALA A 348 20.88 26.28 4.49
C ALA A 348 22.40 26.06 4.51
N ARG A 349 22.87 24.96 5.11
CA ARG A 349 24.29 24.57 5.16
C ARG A 349 24.89 24.36 3.76
N HIS A 350 24.10 23.78 2.85
CA HIS A 350 24.49 23.54 1.47
C HIS A 350 24.16 24.69 0.51
N GLN A 351 23.53 25.77 0.99
CA GLN A 351 23.11 26.92 0.20
C GLN A 351 22.28 26.54 -1.04
N VAL A 352 21.40 25.54 -0.91
CA VAL A 352 20.54 25.10 -2.01
C VAL A 352 19.37 26.08 -2.21
N GLU A 353 19.00 26.30 -3.46
CA GLU A 353 17.82 27.08 -3.82
C GLU A 353 16.55 26.26 -3.62
N LEU A 354 15.52 26.86 -3.00
CA LEU A 354 14.24 26.24 -2.73
C LEU A 354 13.13 27.01 -3.49
N PRO A 355 12.91 26.70 -4.78
CA PRO A 355 11.95 27.43 -5.61
C PRO A 355 10.51 27.17 -5.17
N PRO A 356 9.60 28.16 -5.30
CA PRO A 356 8.22 28.05 -4.84
C PRO A 356 7.36 27.13 -5.72
N ARG A 357 7.80 26.78 -6.92
CA ARG A 357 7.09 25.92 -7.87
C ARG A 357 8.00 24.80 -8.31
N ILE A 358 7.62 23.57 -8.01
CA ILE A 358 8.40 22.38 -8.37
C ILE A 358 7.57 21.37 -9.14
N TYR A 359 8.25 20.65 -10.02
CA TYR A 359 7.76 19.43 -10.64
C TYR A 359 8.59 18.25 -10.14
N ILE A 360 7.93 17.23 -9.58
CA ILE A 360 8.59 15.99 -9.16
C ILE A 360 8.51 15.00 -10.33
N SER A 361 9.61 14.88 -11.06
CA SER A 361 9.75 14.01 -12.21
C SER A 361 9.70 12.53 -11.83
N ARG A 362 9.16 11.74 -12.76
CA ARG A 362 9.17 10.27 -12.75
C ARG A 362 9.81 9.70 -14.01
N ALA A 363 10.60 10.49 -14.74
CA ALA A 363 11.20 10.08 -16.01
C ALA A 363 12.08 8.83 -15.89
N ALA A 364 12.73 8.59 -14.75
CA ALA A 364 13.52 7.37 -14.51
C ALA A 364 12.74 6.23 -13.82
N ALA A 365 11.43 6.39 -13.60
CA ALA A 365 10.63 5.38 -12.91
C ALA A 365 10.31 4.19 -13.83
N ALA A 366 10.66 2.98 -13.39
CA ALA A 366 10.37 1.74 -14.11
C ALA A 366 8.89 1.34 -14.18
N ARG A 367 7.99 2.08 -13.53
CA ARG A 367 6.55 1.79 -13.47
C ARG A 367 5.72 3.05 -13.62
N ARG A 368 4.59 2.96 -14.31
CA ARG A 368 3.68 4.07 -14.63
C ARG A 368 4.41 5.21 -15.33
N SER A 369 5.26 4.90 -16.31
CA SER A 369 6.04 5.91 -17.02
C SER A 369 5.14 6.73 -17.95
N MET A 370 5.28 8.04 -17.91
CA MET A 370 4.57 8.93 -18.82
C MET A 370 5.39 9.09 -20.12
N ARG A 371 4.83 8.68 -21.26
CA ARG A 371 5.54 8.64 -22.56
C ARG A 371 6.00 10.02 -23.03
N ASN A 372 5.21 11.05 -22.74
CA ASN A 372 5.48 12.43 -23.12
C ASN A 372 5.91 13.31 -21.94
N GLU A 373 6.52 12.73 -20.89
CA GLU A 373 6.96 13.48 -19.71
C GLU A 373 8.02 14.54 -20.03
N GLU A 374 8.94 14.26 -20.94
CA GLU A 374 9.97 15.23 -21.35
C GLU A 374 9.35 16.51 -21.94
N ALA A 375 8.32 16.37 -22.78
CA ALA A 375 7.62 17.51 -23.35
C ALA A 375 6.90 18.33 -22.27
N LEU A 376 6.33 17.65 -21.28
CA LEU A 376 5.72 18.29 -20.12
C LEU A 376 6.76 19.03 -19.26
N GLU A 377 7.89 18.40 -18.97
CA GLU A 377 9.00 19.01 -18.20
C GLU A 377 9.49 20.29 -18.87
N GLN A 378 9.71 20.27 -20.18
CA GLN A 378 10.12 21.44 -20.96
C GLN A 378 9.06 22.55 -20.89
N ALA A 379 7.78 22.21 -21.05
CA ALA A 379 6.69 23.18 -21.03
C ALA A 379 6.47 23.80 -19.63
N LEU A 380 6.63 23.02 -18.56
CA LEU A 380 6.55 23.51 -17.18
C LEU A 380 7.78 24.36 -16.81
N ALA A 381 8.97 23.97 -17.25
CA ALA A 381 10.19 24.76 -17.06
C ALA A 381 10.08 26.15 -17.70
N ALA A 382 9.51 26.24 -18.90
CA ALA A 382 9.21 27.51 -19.57
C ALA A 382 8.23 28.41 -18.78
N ARG A 383 7.46 27.82 -17.85
CA ARG A 383 6.51 28.51 -16.95
C ARG A 383 7.10 28.77 -15.55
N GLY A 384 8.42 28.65 -15.40
CA GLY A 384 9.12 28.92 -14.14
C GLY A 384 8.98 27.80 -13.09
N VAL A 385 8.54 26.60 -13.48
CA VAL A 385 8.52 25.44 -12.59
C VAL A 385 9.88 24.77 -12.60
N ARG A 386 10.47 24.52 -11.43
CA ARG A 386 11.74 23.81 -11.33
C ARG A 386 11.53 22.29 -11.35
N ILE A 387 12.17 21.61 -12.29
CA ILE A 387 12.10 20.16 -12.46
C ILE A 387 13.09 19.48 -11.52
N TYR A 388 12.63 18.51 -10.72
CA TYR A 388 13.46 17.70 -9.84
C TYR A 388 13.19 16.21 -10.01
N ARG A 389 14.25 15.43 -10.14
CA ARG A 389 14.24 13.96 -9.98
C ARG A 389 14.69 13.64 -8.56
N PHE A 390 13.80 13.06 -7.77
CA PHE A 390 14.09 12.82 -6.35
C PHE A 390 15.16 11.76 -6.14
N GLU A 391 15.27 10.79 -7.04
CA GLU A 391 16.33 9.78 -7.08
C GLU A 391 17.75 10.37 -7.21
N ASP A 392 17.87 11.59 -7.75
CA ASP A 392 19.17 12.25 -7.99
C ASP A 392 19.62 13.14 -6.82
N ILE A 393 18.75 13.36 -5.82
CA ILE A 393 19.02 14.28 -4.70
C ILE A 393 18.82 13.59 -3.34
N PRO A 394 19.58 14.01 -2.30
CA PRO A 394 19.45 13.43 -0.98
C PRO A 394 18.08 13.74 -0.38
N LEU A 395 17.63 12.86 0.51
CA LEU A 395 16.30 12.94 1.11
C LEU A 395 16.04 14.28 1.84
N TRP A 396 17.03 14.82 2.57
CA TRP A 396 16.88 16.11 3.23
C TRP A 396 16.55 17.23 2.22
N HIS A 397 17.09 17.16 1.00
CA HIS A 397 16.82 18.14 -0.05
C HIS A 397 15.40 17.97 -0.59
N GLN A 398 14.93 16.73 -0.79
CA GLN A 398 13.55 16.43 -1.18
C GLN A 398 12.55 17.02 -0.17
N ILE A 399 12.82 16.84 1.12
CA ILE A 399 11.99 17.36 2.22
C ILE A 399 12.00 18.89 2.25
N ALA A 400 13.18 19.51 2.15
CA ALA A 400 13.31 20.97 2.14
C ALA A 400 12.58 21.61 0.95
N LEU A 401 12.68 21.01 -0.25
CA LEU A 401 11.97 21.44 -1.45
C LEU A 401 10.46 21.39 -1.25
N VAL A 402 9.93 20.26 -0.79
CA VAL A 402 8.49 20.07 -0.60
C VAL A 402 7.93 20.94 0.52
N ASN A 403 8.70 21.18 1.58
CA ASN A 403 8.30 22.10 2.66
C ASN A 403 8.22 23.56 2.20
N SER A 404 9.11 23.97 1.28
CA SER A 404 9.21 25.36 0.82
C SER A 404 8.38 25.66 -0.43
N ALA A 405 7.88 24.63 -1.11
CA ALA A 405 7.08 24.78 -2.32
C ALA A 405 5.67 25.30 -2.01
N ARG A 406 5.22 26.26 -2.80
CA ARG A 406 3.82 26.71 -2.87
C ARG A 406 3.00 25.91 -3.87
N VAL A 407 3.64 25.38 -4.91
CA VAL A 407 3.02 24.54 -5.93
C VAL A 407 3.88 23.32 -6.18
N ILE A 408 3.28 22.14 -6.08
CA ILE A 408 3.90 20.86 -6.40
C ILE A 408 3.08 20.21 -7.51
N VAL A 409 3.71 20.03 -8.68
CA VAL A 409 3.15 19.24 -9.77
C VAL A 409 3.88 17.90 -9.81
N ALA A 410 3.18 16.78 -9.90
CA ALA A 410 3.85 15.49 -10.02
C ALA A 410 2.94 14.43 -10.65
N PRO A 411 3.48 13.51 -11.46
CA PRO A 411 2.74 12.32 -11.81
C PRO A 411 2.58 11.39 -10.62
N HIS A 412 1.49 10.63 -10.61
CA HIS A 412 1.14 9.72 -9.51
C HIS A 412 2.31 8.77 -9.16
N GLY A 413 2.83 8.87 -7.94
CA GLY A 413 3.97 8.07 -7.51
C GLY A 413 4.48 8.41 -6.11
N ALA A 414 5.33 7.55 -5.55
CA ALA A 414 5.77 7.64 -4.15
C ALA A 414 6.49 8.95 -3.79
N GLY A 415 6.98 9.71 -4.78
CA GLY A 415 7.50 11.07 -4.58
C GLY A 415 6.46 11.99 -3.92
N LEU A 416 5.18 11.85 -4.25
CA LEU A 416 4.09 12.63 -3.64
C LEU A 416 3.88 12.35 -2.15
N ALA A 417 4.38 11.24 -1.60
CA ALA A 417 4.32 10.98 -0.16
C ALA A 417 5.05 12.07 0.67
N HIS A 418 6.01 12.76 0.05
CA HIS A 418 6.69 13.89 0.67
C HIS A 418 5.77 15.05 1.06
N MET A 419 4.55 15.13 0.51
CA MET A 419 3.58 16.15 0.90
C MET A 419 3.29 16.18 2.40
N LEU A 420 3.52 15.08 3.12
CA LEU A 420 3.43 15.07 4.58
C LEU A 420 4.35 16.08 5.26
N MET A 421 5.45 16.45 4.59
CA MET A 421 6.43 17.46 5.02
C MET A 421 6.13 18.86 4.47
N ALA A 422 5.10 19.03 3.64
CA ALA A 422 4.76 20.31 3.04
C ALA A 422 4.16 21.30 4.05
N SER A 423 4.35 22.59 3.78
CA SER A 423 3.66 23.67 4.49
C SER A 423 2.15 23.63 4.23
N ALA A 424 1.36 24.27 5.09
CA ALA A 424 -0.10 24.19 5.04
C ALA A 424 -0.74 24.87 3.81
N ASP A 425 -0.03 25.79 3.17
CA ASP A 425 -0.48 26.61 2.04
C ASP A 425 -0.11 26.03 0.66
N VAL A 426 0.45 24.81 0.62
CA VAL A 426 0.82 24.16 -0.63
C VAL A 426 -0.39 23.82 -1.49
N LYS A 427 -0.28 24.08 -2.80
CA LYS A 427 -1.16 23.57 -3.85
C LYS A 427 -0.52 22.34 -4.49
N ILE A 428 -1.24 21.22 -4.51
CA ILE A 428 -0.77 19.97 -5.11
C ILE A 428 -1.57 19.67 -6.37
N ILE A 429 -0.86 19.52 -7.49
CA ILE A 429 -1.42 19.11 -8.78
C ILE A 429 -0.87 17.72 -9.10
N GLU A 430 -1.70 16.70 -8.92
CA GLU A 430 -1.35 15.34 -9.25
C GLU A 430 -1.79 14.99 -10.67
N LEU A 431 -0.88 14.43 -11.46
CA LEU A 431 -1.18 13.88 -12.79
C LEU A 431 -1.48 12.40 -12.62
N LEU A 432 -2.76 12.06 -12.65
CA LEU A 432 -3.30 10.79 -12.22
C LEU A 432 -3.76 9.94 -13.41
N PRO A 433 -2.95 8.96 -13.87
CA PRO A 433 -3.47 7.95 -14.77
C PRO A 433 -4.47 7.08 -14.01
N ILE A 434 -5.62 6.74 -14.60
CA ILE A 434 -6.62 5.86 -13.99
C ILE A 434 -7.09 4.77 -14.96
N ALA A 435 -7.15 3.54 -14.48
CA ALA A 435 -7.77 2.40 -15.16
C ALA A 435 -8.76 1.70 -14.23
N MET A 436 -9.68 0.90 -14.79
CA MET A 436 -10.55 0.04 -13.99
C MET A 436 -9.73 -0.82 -13.00
N GLY A 437 -10.16 -0.85 -11.74
CA GLY A 437 -9.49 -1.60 -10.67
C GLY A 437 -8.29 -0.90 -10.01
N THR A 438 -7.84 0.27 -10.50
CA THR A 438 -6.64 0.94 -9.97
C THR A 438 -6.94 2.01 -8.90
N TYR A 439 -8.19 2.43 -8.75
CA TYR A 439 -8.64 3.55 -7.91
C TYR A 439 -8.12 3.52 -6.47
N LEU A 440 -8.19 2.37 -5.80
CA LEU A 440 -7.87 2.29 -4.37
C LEU A 440 -6.41 2.68 -4.08
N LEU A 441 -5.49 2.23 -4.94
CA LEU A 441 -4.07 2.51 -4.82
C LEU A 441 -3.73 3.91 -5.34
N ARG A 442 -4.45 4.38 -6.36
CA ARG A 442 -4.15 5.64 -7.04
C ARG A 442 -4.73 6.87 -6.33
N TRP A 443 -5.79 6.71 -5.52
CA TRP A 443 -6.45 7.80 -4.80
C TRP A 443 -5.92 8.01 -3.35
N ASN A 444 -4.72 7.51 -3.05
CA ASN A 444 -4.11 7.63 -1.72
C ASN A 444 -3.65 9.05 -1.40
N TYR A 445 -3.09 9.78 -2.35
CA TYR A 445 -2.56 11.14 -2.13
C TYR A 445 -3.67 12.17 -1.93
N ALA A 446 -4.81 12.05 -2.63
CA ALA A 446 -6.01 12.82 -2.35
C ALA A 446 -6.44 12.67 -0.87
N ARG A 447 -6.37 11.46 -0.31
CA ARG A 447 -6.68 11.21 1.11
C ARG A 447 -5.67 11.86 2.05
N LEU A 448 -4.38 11.83 1.71
CA LEU A 448 -3.34 12.52 2.50
C LEU A 448 -3.55 14.04 2.47
N ALA A 449 -3.86 14.62 1.32
CA ALA A 449 -4.16 16.04 1.17
C ALA A 449 -5.37 16.46 2.02
N ILE A 450 -6.45 15.66 2.01
CA ILE A 450 -7.63 15.89 2.87
C ILE A 450 -7.23 15.95 4.36
N LEU A 451 -6.43 14.98 4.82
CA LEU A 451 -5.99 14.89 6.22
C LEU A 451 -5.01 16.01 6.61
N ARG A 452 -4.18 16.48 5.66
CA ARG A 452 -3.23 17.56 5.88
C ARG A 452 -3.84 18.95 5.77
N GLY A 453 -4.98 19.08 5.08
CA GLY A 453 -5.61 20.38 4.87
C GLY A 453 -5.25 21.07 3.55
N PHE A 454 -4.64 20.36 2.59
CA PHE A 454 -4.06 20.97 1.39
C PHE A 454 -5.10 21.26 0.30
N GLU A 455 -4.82 22.28 -0.52
CA GLU A 455 -5.48 22.42 -1.81
C GLU A 455 -4.92 21.36 -2.77
N TYR A 456 -5.77 20.43 -3.21
CA TYR A 456 -5.35 19.32 -4.06
C TYR A 456 -6.24 19.21 -5.29
N ARG A 457 -5.59 19.07 -6.44
CA ARG A 457 -6.20 18.93 -7.76
C ARG A 457 -5.61 17.71 -8.46
N ALA A 458 -6.44 16.78 -8.88
CA ALA A 458 -6.03 15.64 -9.68
C ALA A 458 -6.42 15.88 -11.14
N TRP A 459 -5.42 16.06 -12.01
CA TRP A 459 -5.61 15.95 -13.45
C TRP A 459 -5.70 14.48 -13.82
N VAL A 460 -6.87 14.01 -14.26
CA VAL A 460 -7.15 12.59 -14.42
C VAL A 460 -7.12 12.19 -15.88
N GLU A 461 -6.21 11.27 -16.22
CA GLU A 461 -6.04 10.68 -17.54
C GLU A 461 -6.55 9.25 -17.58
N GLU A 462 -7.26 8.86 -18.64
CA GLU A 462 -7.62 7.45 -18.82
C GLU A 462 -6.39 6.65 -19.26
N GLN A 463 -6.06 5.64 -18.47
CA GLN A 463 -5.15 4.59 -18.87
C GLN A 463 -6.00 3.40 -19.33
N PHE A 464 -6.16 3.26 -20.65
CA PHE A 464 -7.05 2.28 -21.26
C PHE A 464 -6.76 0.82 -20.85
N LEU A 465 -5.52 0.50 -20.46
CA LEU A 465 -5.12 -0.84 -20.07
C LEU A 465 -4.40 -0.84 -18.72
N ALA A 466 -4.96 -1.53 -17.73
CA ALA A 466 -4.28 -1.76 -16.45
C ALA A 466 -3.02 -2.64 -16.58
N VAL A 467 -2.86 -3.33 -17.71
CA VAL A 467 -1.71 -4.19 -18.04
C VAL A 467 -0.57 -3.38 -18.67
N GLN A 468 -0.88 -2.28 -19.36
CA GLN A 468 0.16 -1.34 -19.82
C GLN A 468 0.56 -0.48 -18.62
N ASP A 469 1.84 -0.51 -18.26
CA ASP A 469 2.37 0.26 -17.14
C ASP A 469 2.92 1.62 -17.61
N ASP A 470 2.50 2.08 -18.79
CA ASP A 470 2.78 3.40 -19.35
C ASP A 470 1.49 4.14 -19.73
N TRP A 471 1.59 5.45 -19.92
CA TRP A 471 0.47 6.35 -20.22
C TRP A 471 0.99 7.66 -20.82
N SER A 472 0.09 8.53 -21.29
CA SER A 472 0.43 9.87 -21.77
C SER A 472 -0.50 10.89 -21.15
N ILE A 473 -0.03 12.13 -21.05
CA ILE A 473 -0.88 13.28 -20.70
C ILE A 473 -1.42 13.96 -21.96
N THR A 474 -2.66 14.42 -21.93
CA THR A 474 -3.24 15.37 -22.89
C THR A 474 -2.59 16.73 -22.68
N LEU A 475 -1.39 16.89 -23.26
CA LEU A 475 -0.44 17.93 -22.88
C LEU A 475 -0.99 19.34 -23.09
N ASP A 476 -1.58 19.62 -24.25
CA ASP A 476 -2.05 20.97 -24.58
C ASP A 476 -3.21 21.40 -23.66
N GLU A 477 -4.14 20.49 -23.37
CA GLU A 477 -5.26 20.77 -22.48
C GLU A 477 -4.83 20.87 -21.01
N PHE A 478 -3.88 20.03 -20.59
CA PHE A 478 -3.28 20.17 -19.26
C PHE A 478 -2.58 21.53 -19.12
N LEU A 479 -1.81 21.96 -20.10
CA LEU A 479 -1.11 23.25 -20.07
C LEU A 479 -2.09 24.42 -20.08
N ALA A 480 -3.15 24.36 -20.89
CA ALA A 480 -4.21 25.37 -20.89
C ALA A 480 -4.91 25.45 -19.51
N TYR A 481 -5.16 24.30 -18.89
CA TYR A 481 -5.68 24.25 -17.52
C TYR A 481 -4.69 24.86 -16.52
N TYR A 482 -3.41 24.46 -16.57
CA TYR A 482 -2.36 24.94 -15.68
C TYR A 482 -2.18 26.46 -15.77
N ASP A 483 -2.18 27.01 -16.98
CA ASP A 483 -2.04 28.45 -17.25
C ASP A 483 -3.26 29.26 -16.74
N GLY A 484 -4.42 28.61 -16.60
CA GLY A 484 -5.62 29.20 -16.01
C GLY A 484 -5.64 29.21 -14.48
N LEU A 485 -4.65 28.60 -13.81
CA LEU A 485 -4.58 28.55 -12.35
C LEU A 485 -4.01 29.83 -11.76
N ALA A 486 -4.61 30.32 -10.68
CA ALA A 486 -4.02 31.36 -9.84
C ALA A 486 -2.92 30.77 -8.95
N LEU A 487 -1.68 30.74 -9.46
CA LEU A 487 -0.52 30.10 -8.83
C LEU A 487 0.41 31.05 -8.06
N ASP A 488 0.04 32.33 -7.93
CA ASP A 488 0.79 33.34 -7.19
C ASP A 488 0.49 33.32 -5.67
#